data_AF-A0AAN9XY45-F1
#
_entry.id   AF-A0AAN9XY45-F1
#
_cell.length_a   1.000
_cell.length_b   1.000
_cell.length_c   1.000
_cell.angle_alpha   90.00
_cell.angle_beta   90.00
_cell.angle_gamma   90.00
#
_symmetry.space_group_name_H-M   'P 1'
#
loop_
_entity.id
_entity.type
_entity.pdbx_description
1 polymer ?
#
loop_
_entity_poly.entity_id
_entity_poly.type
_entity_poly.pdbx_seq_one_letter_code
_entity_poly.pdbx_strand_id
1 'polypeptide(L)'
;MSQSQVEGSHSPKGVISADSAPESSAIIAQRSTSKSFRKVNRDARIAGEAYITCSLKQIPAKQQPSNMTTCKCNLRCTELANAQVKRKLFTLYHKMNKHEQRNYLMVLIGIIPVNRRRHGTYENPSESRRQFTITYNLPDNAGGFLRVCKGTFLDTFQISPTKLTTIIARKKNGEHTFREQLTSRNNK
;
A
#
# COMPACT_ATOMS: atom_id res chain seq x y z
N MET A 1 -2.60 -67.69 3.50
CA MET A 1 -1.18 -67.94 3.19
C MET A 1 -1.02 -67.84 1.68
N SER A 2 -0.49 -66.72 1.17
CA SER A 2 0.12 -66.61 -0.17
C SER A 2 0.93 -65.32 -0.20
N GLN A 3 2.25 -65.48 -0.27
CA GLN A 3 3.20 -64.40 -0.53
C GLN A 3 3.39 -64.26 -2.04
N SER A 4 3.55 -63.03 -2.52
CA SER A 4 4.22 -62.75 -3.78
C SER A 4 4.78 -61.32 -3.76
N GLN A 5 6.11 -61.24 -3.86
CA GLN A 5 6.94 -60.04 -4.00
C GLN A 5 7.05 -59.66 -5.49
N VAL A 6 7.20 -58.35 -5.80
CA VAL A 6 8.09 -57.86 -6.87
C VAL A 6 8.56 -56.42 -6.55
N GLU A 7 9.89 -56.25 -6.48
CA GLU A 7 10.82 -55.15 -6.87
C GLU A 7 10.23 -53.75 -7.18
N GLY A 8 10.81 -52.58 -6.85
CA GLY A 8 12.18 -52.18 -6.52
C GLY A 8 12.56 -50.95 -7.37
N SER A 9 12.80 -49.76 -6.76
CA SER A 9 13.70 -48.75 -7.33
C SER A 9 14.03 -47.62 -6.34
N HIS A 10 15.32 -47.32 -6.24
CA HIS A 10 16.00 -46.39 -5.34
C HIS A 10 15.92 -44.91 -5.80
N SER A 11 15.82 -44.02 -4.78
CA SER A 11 16.51 -42.70 -4.60
C SER A 11 16.32 -41.55 -5.63
N PRO A 12 16.62 -40.26 -5.28
CA PRO A 12 17.31 -39.77 -4.08
C PRO A 12 16.63 -38.62 -3.30
N LYS A 13 17.08 -38.50 -2.05
CA LYS A 13 16.92 -37.35 -1.16
C LYS A 13 17.63 -36.13 -1.76
N GLY A 14 16.87 -35.09 -2.06
CA GLY A 14 17.39 -33.76 -2.37
C GLY A 14 17.73 -33.01 -1.08
N VAL A 15 19.02 -33.04 -0.72
CA VAL A 15 19.63 -32.16 0.29
C VAL A 15 19.67 -30.75 -0.29
N ILE A 16 18.95 -29.81 0.32
CA ILE A 16 19.14 -28.38 0.06
C ILE A 16 20.12 -27.88 1.10
N SER A 17 21.39 -27.77 0.70
CA SER A 17 22.47 -27.24 1.53
C SER A 17 22.17 -25.78 1.88
N ALA A 18 22.01 -25.51 3.17
CA ALA A 18 21.95 -24.18 3.76
C ALA A 18 23.37 -23.74 4.14
N ASP A 19 24.24 -23.51 3.16
CA ASP A 19 25.56 -22.93 3.38
C ASP A 19 25.71 -21.66 2.53
N SER A 20 25.27 -20.53 3.10
CA SER A 20 25.80 -19.23 2.75
C SER A 20 26.07 -18.49 4.05
N ALA A 21 27.36 -18.39 4.38
CA ALA A 21 27.90 -17.74 5.57
C ALA A 21 27.26 -16.36 5.83
N PRO A 22 27.12 -15.95 7.10
CA PRO A 22 26.67 -14.59 7.40
C PRO A 22 27.70 -13.60 6.86
N GLU A 23 27.34 -12.88 5.80
CA GLU A 23 28.15 -11.75 5.31
C GLU A 23 28.49 -10.85 6.52
N SER A 24 29.77 -10.49 6.67
CA SER A 24 30.25 -9.60 7.72
C SER A 24 29.37 -8.34 7.78
N SER A 25 28.83 -8.02 8.96
CA SER A 25 27.92 -6.90 9.19
C SER A 25 28.45 -5.55 8.67
N ALA A 26 29.77 -5.39 8.58
CA ALA A 26 30.44 -4.22 8.02
C ALA A 26 30.27 -4.11 6.48
N ILE A 27 30.30 -5.23 5.76
CA ILE A 27 30.13 -5.27 4.29
C ILE A 27 28.67 -4.96 3.94
N ILE A 28 27.71 -5.49 4.71
CA ILE A 28 26.28 -5.20 4.53
C ILE A 28 25.98 -3.72 4.83
N ALA A 29 26.61 -3.14 5.87
CA ALA A 29 26.48 -1.72 6.21
C ALA A 29 27.03 -0.78 5.11
N GLN A 30 28.16 -1.12 4.48
CA GLN A 30 28.70 -0.36 3.35
C GLN A 30 27.77 -0.44 2.13
N ARG A 31 27.28 -1.63 1.77
CA ARG A 31 26.29 -1.82 0.69
C ARG A 31 24.99 -1.07 0.95
N SER A 32 24.52 -1.01 2.20
CA SER A 32 23.24 -0.40 2.56
C SER A 32 23.20 1.13 2.42
N THR A 33 24.36 1.80 2.40
CA THR A 33 24.43 3.26 2.20
C THR A 33 24.48 3.67 0.73
N SER A 34 24.75 2.72 -0.18
CA SER A 34 24.91 2.98 -1.61
C SER A 34 23.62 3.53 -2.26
N LYS A 35 23.79 4.37 -3.29
CA LYS A 35 22.66 4.86 -4.11
C LYS A 35 21.86 3.70 -4.73
N SER A 36 22.56 2.63 -5.12
CA SER A 36 21.94 1.41 -5.69
C SER A 36 21.01 0.73 -4.68
N PHE A 37 21.47 0.48 -3.46
CA PHE A 37 20.65 -0.13 -2.42
C PHE A 37 19.40 0.70 -2.08
N ARG A 38 19.56 2.03 -1.97
CA ARG A 38 18.42 2.93 -1.73
C ARG A 38 17.40 2.90 -2.86
N LYS A 39 17.85 2.70 -4.11
CA LYS A 39 16.97 2.55 -5.28
C LYS A 39 16.23 1.21 -5.21
N VAL A 40 16.94 0.10 -5.02
CA VAL A 40 16.35 -1.24 -4.90
C VAL A 40 15.29 -1.28 -3.79
N ASN A 41 15.60 -0.77 -2.60
CA ASN A 41 14.64 -0.73 -1.49
C ASN A 41 13.44 0.18 -1.75
N ARG A 42 13.63 1.26 -2.52
CA ARG A 42 12.52 2.13 -2.92
C ARG A 42 11.60 1.37 -3.86
N ASP A 43 12.16 0.69 -4.85
CA ASP A 43 11.43 -0.04 -5.87
C ASP A 43 10.68 -1.23 -5.25
N ALA A 44 11.34 -2.02 -4.39
CA ALA A 44 10.71 -3.09 -3.62
C ALA A 44 9.54 -2.57 -2.74
N ARG A 45 9.71 -1.40 -2.09
CA ARG A 45 8.64 -0.78 -1.30
C ARG A 45 7.46 -0.33 -2.15
N ILE A 46 7.70 0.15 -3.37
CA ILE A 46 6.64 0.54 -4.32
C ILE A 46 5.89 -0.71 -4.79
N ALA A 47 6.62 -1.78 -5.13
CA ALA A 47 6.07 -3.06 -5.54
C ALA A 47 5.38 -3.84 -4.39
N GLY A 48 5.57 -3.40 -3.15
CA GLY A 48 5.03 -4.09 -1.98
C GLY A 48 5.78 -5.37 -1.62
N GLU A 49 7.02 -5.52 -2.07
CA GLU A 49 7.88 -6.68 -1.82
C GLU A 49 8.63 -6.56 -0.49
N ALA A 50 9.20 -7.68 -0.04
CA ALA A 50 10.07 -7.69 1.14
C ALA A 50 11.37 -6.93 0.84
N TYR A 51 11.91 -6.23 1.84
CA TYR A 51 13.17 -5.49 1.71
C TYR A 51 13.91 -5.36 3.03
N ILE A 52 15.19 -5.01 3.00
CA ILE A 52 16.03 -4.86 4.19
C ILE A 52 16.33 -3.38 4.42
N THR A 53 16.13 -2.86 5.63
CA THR A 53 16.46 -1.45 5.93
C THR A 53 17.98 -1.24 6.03
N CYS A 54 18.42 0.02 6.05
CA CYS A 54 19.84 0.32 6.32
C CYS A 54 20.30 -0.17 7.70
N SER A 55 19.36 -0.32 8.65
CA SER A 55 19.58 -0.91 9.96
C SER A 55 19.49 -2.44 9.98
N LEU A 56 19.58 -3.09 8.80
CA LEU A 56 19.52 -4.54 8.60
C LEU A 56 18.22 -5.21 9.06
N LYS A 57 17.14 -4.43 9.26
CA LYS A 57 15.84 -4.97 9.64
C LYS A 57 15.14 -5.50 8.39
N GLN A 58 14.76 -6.77 8.41
CA GLN A 58 13.91 -7.36 7.38
C GLN A 58 12.48 -6.82 7.51
N ILE A 59 11.96 -6.27 6.41
CA ILE A 59 10.58 -5.81 6.28
C ILE A 59 9.87 -6.81 5.36
N PRO A 60 8.79 -7.45 5.82
CA PRO A 60 8.06 -8.42 5.01
C PRO A 60 7.32 -7.73 3.87
N ALA A 61 6.99 -8.52 2.84
CA ALA A 61 6.12 -8.08 1.76
C ALA A 61 4.74 -7.66 2.30
N LYS A 62 4.10 -6.74 1.57
CA LYS A 62 2.74 -6.30 1.83
C LYS A 62 1.80 -7.48 1.67
N GLN A 63 1.00 -7.71 2.70
CA GLN A 63 0.04 -8.81 2.71
C GLN A 63 -1.17 -8.48 1.84
N GLN A 64 -1.76 -9.49 1.21
CA GLN A 64 -3.04 -9.26 0.54
C GLN A 64 -4.10 -8.83 1.55
N PRO A 65 -5.05 -7.96 1.14
CA PRO A 65 -6.12 -7.52 2.03
C PRO A 65 -6.93 -8.70 2.53
N SER A 66 -7.39 -8.62 3.78
CA SER A 66 -8.17 -9.69 4.39
C SER A 66 -9.45 -9.96 3.59
N ASN A 67 -9.74 -11.25 3.39
CA ASN A 67 -10.97 -11.71 2.78
C ASN A 67 -12.19 -11.37 3.63
N MET A 68 -12.01 -11.20 4.94
CA MET A 68 -13.08 -10.93 5.88
C MET A 68 -13.14 -9.43 6.20
N THR A 69 -14.19 -8.75 5.72
CA THR A 69 -14.47 -7.37 6.16
C THR A 69 -15.13 -7.42 7.54
N THR A 70 -14.39 -7.12 8.59
CA THR A 70 -14.89 -7.03 9.98
C THR A 70 -15.39 -5.62 10.37
N CYS A 71 -15.59 -4.73 9.40
CA CYS A 71 -16.01 -3.35 9.69
C CYS A 71 -17.45 -3.32 10.21
N LYS A 72 -17.65 -2.70 11.39
CA LYS A 72 -18.97 -2.41 11.98
C LYS A 72 -19.49 -1.02 11.60
N CYS A 73 -18.99 -0.45 10.51
CA CYS A 73 -19.32 0.90 10.08
C CYS A 73 -20.62 0.94 9.27
N ASN A 74 -21.34 2.07 9.31
CA ASN A 74 -22.57 2.29 8.53
C ASN A 74 -22.32 2.55 7.03
N LEU A 75 -21.11 2.26 6.55
CA LEU A 75 -20.72 2.43 5.15
C LEU A 75 -20.77 1.07 4.44
N ARG A 76 -20.68 1.11 3.12
CA ARG A 76 -20.79 -0.06 2.25
C ARG A 76 -19.50 -0.90 2.20
N CYS A 77 -18.78 -0.98 3.31
CA CYS A 77 -17.54 -1.76 3.39
C CYS A 77 -17.77 -3.26 3.26
N THR A 78 -18.95 -3.74 3.65
CA THR A 78 -19.38 -5.13 3.52
C THR A 78 -19.78 -5.49 2.10
N GLU A 79 -20.25 -4.54 1.29
CA GLU A 79 -20.50 -4.77 -0.15
C GLU A 79 -19.17 -5.03 -0.88
N LEU A 80 -18.09 -4.41 -0.41
CA LEU A 80 -16.71 -4.71 -0.83
C LEU A 80 -16.15 -6.02 -0.23
N ALA A 81 -16.94 -6.81 0.51
CA ALA A 81 -16.50 -8.07 1.10
C ALA A 81 -16.23 -9.17 0.06
N ASN A 82 -16.48 -8.91 -1.22
CA ASN A 82 -15.88 -9.75 -2.24
C ASN A 82 -14.35 -9.55 -2.24
N ALA A 83 -13.67 -10.44 -1.53
CA ALA A 83 -12.21 -10.51 -1.41
C ALA A 83 -11.50 -10.40 -2.76
N GLN A 84 -12.13 -10.86 -3.84
CA GLN A 84 -11.57 -10.79 -5.18
C GLN A 84 -11.38 -9.35 -5.68
N VAL A 85 -12.29 -8.43 -5.34
CA VAL A 85 -12.20 -7.01 -5.74
C VAL A 85 -11.02 -6.36 -5.05
N LYS A 86 -10.92 -6.52 -3.73
CA LYS A 86 -9.80 -5.99 -2.94
C LYS A 86 -8.46 -6.53 -3.45
N ARG A 87 -8.38 -7.84 -3.76
CA ARG A 87 -7.18 -8.46 -4.32
C ARG A 87 -6.82 -7.88 -5.69
N LYS A 88 -7.79 -7.72 -6.60
CA LYS A 88 -7.56 -7.09 -7.91
C LYS A 88 -7.01 -5.67 -7.74
N LEU A 89 -7.62 -4.86 -6.87
CA LEU A 89 -7.18 -3.49 -6.60
C LEU A 89 -5.78 -3.45 -5.98
N PHE A 90 -5.49 -4.34 -5.04
CA PHE A 90 -4.18 -4.48 -4.44
C PHE A 90 -3.12 -4.79 -5.50
N THR A 91 -3.37 -5.80 -6.33
CA THR A 91 -2.43 -6.22 -7.39
C THR A 91 -2.20 -5.10 -8.40
N LEU A 92 -3.26 -4.44 -8.88
CA LEU A 92 -3.13 -3.32 -9.81
C LEU A 92 -2.33 -2.17 -9.20
N TYR A 93 -2.60 -1.84 -7.94
CA TYR A 93 -1.94 -0.76 -7.23
C TYR A 93 -0.43 -0.99 -7.05
N HIS A 94 -0.02 -2.19 -6.65
CA HIS A 94 1.40 -2.49 -6.42
C HIS A 94 2.17 -2.76 -7.71
N LYS A 95 1.50 -3.00 -8.84
CA LYS A 95 2.13 -3.01 -10.17
C LYS A 95 2.45 -1.61 -10.72
N MET A 96 1.76 -0.58 -10.23
CA MET A 96 1.96 0.81 -10.66
C MET A 96 3.26 1.40 -10.13
N ASN A 97 3.81 2.37 -10.86
CA ASN A 97 4.93 3.17 -10.37
C ASN A 97 4.49 4.12 -9.24
N LYS A 98 5.47 4.75 -8.57
CA LYS A 98 5.23 5.64 -7.42
C LYS A 98 4.27 6.80 -7.71
N HIS A 99 4.32 7.36 -8.92
CA HIS A 99 3.52 8.52 -9.30
C HIS A 99 2.09 8.10 -9.61
N GLU A 100 1.94 7.04 -10.40
CA GLU A 100 0.66 6.39 -10.68
C GLU A 100 -0.06 5.99 -9.40
N GLN A 101 0.63 5.32 -8.46
CA GLN A 101 0.05 4.96 -7.16
C GLN A 101 -0.54 6.18 -6.43
N ARG A 102 0.16 7.31 -6.46
CA ARG A 102 -0.28 8.51 -5.75
C ARG A 102 -1.44 9.19 -6.45
N ASN A 103 -1.40 9.29 -7.77
CA ASN A 103 -2.49 9.81 -8.60
C ASN A 103 -3.74 8.95 -8.43
N TYR A 104 -3.57 7.63 -8.45
CA TYR A 104 -4.64 6.67 -8.23
C TYR A 104 -5.33 6.89 -6.88
N LEU A 105 -4.57 6.97 -5.79
CA LEU A 105 -5.14 7.30 -4.47
C LEU A 105 -5.81 8.69 -4.43
N MET A 106 -5.26 9.69 -5.11
CA MET A 106 -5.87 11.03 -5.18
C MET A 106 -7.24 11.01 -5.84
N VAL A 107 -7.43 10.23 -6.91
CA VAL A 107 -8.73 10.11 -7.59
C VAL A 107 -9.76 9.47 -6.66
N LEU A 108 -9.36 8.45 -5.90
CA LEU A 108 -10.23 7.71 -4.99
C LEU A 108 -10.64 8.50 -3.73
N ILE A 109 -9.87 9.52 -3.36
CA ILE A 109 -10.15 10.36 -2.18
C ILE A 109 -11.00 11.56 -2.58
N GLY A 110 -12.20 11.70 -2.05
CA GLY A 110 -12.99 12.94 -2.18
C GLY A 110 -12.69 13.94 -1.07
N ILE A 111 -12.67 15.23 -1.41
CA ILE A 111 -12.64 16.33 -0.45
C ILE A 111 -13.88 17.17 -0.70
N ILE A 112 -14.74 17.25 0.31
CA ILE A 112 -16.04 17.92 0.23
C ILE A 112 -16.04 19.04 1.28
N PRO A 113 -16.35 20.30 0.93
CA PRO A 113 -16.50 21.36 1.92
C PRO A 113 -17.62 21.03 2.90
N VAL A 114 -17.47 21.45 4.16
CA VAL A 114 -18.51 21.21 5.17
C VAL A 114 -19.67 22.19 4.96
N ASN A 115 -20.83 21.68 4.52
CA ASN A 115 -22.02 22.51 4.30
C ASN A 115 -22.76 22.88 5.60
N ARG A 116 -22.82 21.99 6.59
CA ARG A 116 -23.51 22.23 7.87
C ARG A 116 -22.59 21.96 9.06
N ARG A 117 -22.44 22.95 9.93
CA ARG A 117 -21.68 22.85 11.20
C ARG A 117 -22.69 22.66 12.35
N ARG A 118 -22.47 21.66 13.21
CA ARG A 118 -23.40 21.30 14.31
C ARG A 118 -23.08 21.97 15.63
N HIS A 119 -21.86 22.51 15.80
CA HIS A 119 -21.40 23.13 17.04
C HIS A 119 -20.88 24.52 16.75
N GLY A 120 -21.35 25.49 17.53
CA GLY A 120 -20.89 26.89 17.49
C GLY A 120 -21.57 27.71 16.40
N THR A 121 -22.13 28.84 16.79
CA THR A 121 -22.34 29.98 15.90
C THR A 121 -20.95 30.58 15.68
N TYR A 122 -20.32 30.30 14.53
CA TYR A 122 -19.14 31.02 14.11
C TYR A 122 -19.61 32.23 13.33
N GLU A 123 -19.04 33.41 13.58
CA GLU A 123 -19.32 34.58 12.73
C GLU A 123 -18.74 34.36 11.34
N ASN A 124 -17.56 33.73 11.24
CA ASN A 124 -16.96 33.33 9.98
C ASN A 124 -16.78 31.80 9.90
N PRO A 125 -17.32 31.13 8.86
CA PRO A 125 -17.10 29.71 8.60
C PRO A 125 -15.64 29.25 8.60
N SER A 126 -14.70 30.15 8.30
CA SER A 126 -13.24 29.90 8.27
C SER A 126 -12.64 29.59 9.64
N GLU A 127 -13.28 30.01 10.73
CA GLU A 127 -12.81 29.79 12.11
C GLU A 127 -12.95 28.33 12.56
N SER A 128 -13.78 27.55 11.87
CA SER A 128 -13.94 26.15 12.18
C SER A 128 -12.65 25.36 11.91
N ARG A 129 -12.20 24.55 12.88
CA ARG A 129 -11.08 23.64 12.65
C ARG A 129 -11.36 22.60 11.56
N ARG A 130 -12.64 22.26 11.34
CA ARG A 130 -13.06 21.29 10.32
C ARG A 130 -13.66 22.01 9.12
N GLN A 131 -12.83 22.27 8.13
CA GLN A 131 -13.27 22.88 6.86
C GLN A 131 -13.76 21.86 5.82
N PHE A 132 -13.26 20.63 5.89
CA PHE A 132 -13.51 19.61 4.87
C PHE A 132 -13.94 18.28 5.47
N THR A 133 -14.76 17.56 4.71
CA THR A 133 -15.07 16.13 4.89
C THR A 133 -14.29 15.34 3.86
N ILE A 134 -13.60 14.29 4.32
CA ILE A 134 -12.83 13.41 3.46
C ILE A 134 -13.65 12.15 3.21
N THR A 135 -13.80 11.77 1.95
CA THR A 135 -14.47 10.53 1.52
C THR A 135 -13.46 9.60 0.85
N TYR A 136 -13.63 8.30 1.03
CA TYR A 136 -12.79 7.28 0.42
C TYR A 136 -13.69 6.41 -0.44
N ASN A 137 -13.42 6.37 -1.73
CA ASN A 137 -14.24 5.67 -2.70
C ASN A 137 -13.39 4.58 -3.35
N LEU A 138 -13.92 3.36 -3.47
CA LEU A 138 -13.26 2.26 -4.16
C LEU A 138 -14.13 1.85 -5.36
N PRO A 139 -13.52 1.51 -6.50
CA PRO A 139 -14.27 1.03 -7.64
C PRO A 139 -14.89 -0.33 -7.32
N ASP A 140 -16.12 -0.54 -7.79
CA ASP A 140 -16.85 -1.79 -7.70
C ASP A 140 -16.73 -2.60 -9.01
N ASN A 141 -17.08 -3.88 -8.98
CA ASN A 141 -17.13 -4.73 -10.17
C ASN A 141 -18.15 -4.26 -11.22
N ALA A 142 -19.17 -3.50 -10.80
CA ALA A 142 -20.21 -2.95 -11.67
C ALA A 142 -19.78 -1.63 -12.37
N GLY A 143 -18.52 -1.20 -12.22
CA GLY A 143 -18.03 0.06 -12.81
C GLY A 143 -18.40 1.32 -12.01
N GLY A 144 -19.08 1.17 -10.88
CA GLY A 144 -19.40 2.25 -9.95
C GLY A 144 -18.30 2.50 -8.90
N PHE A 145 -18.56 3.44 -7.99
CA PHE A 145 -17.71 3.70 -6.83
C PHE A 145 -18.48 3.52 -5.53
N LEU A 146 -17.89 2.78 -4.59
CA LEU A 146 -18.43 2.55 -3.25
C LEU A 146 -17.66 3.35 -2.21
N ARG A 147 -18.40 4.10 -1.39
CA ARG A 147 -17.81 4.82 -0.27
C ARG A 147 -17.50 3.86 0.88
N VAL A 148 -16.23 3.82 1.27
CA VAL A 148 -15.71 2.98 2.35
C VAL A 148 -15.14 3.81 3.50
N CYS A 149 -14.92 3.15 4.64
CA CYS A 149 -14.26 3.77 5.77
C CYS A 149 -12.74 3.86 5.51
N LYS A 150 -12.06 4.72 6.29
CA LYS A 150 -10.60 4.85 6.25
C LYS A 150 -9.89 3.51 6.47
N GLY A 151 -10.39 2.68 7.41
CA GLY A 151 -9.79 1.39 7.74
C GLY A 151 -9.76 0.44 6.55
N THR A 152 -10.92 0.23 5.90
CA THR A 152 -11.03 -0.62 4.70
C THR A 152 -10.19 -0.08 3.54
N PHE A 153 -10.12 1.24 3.37
CA PHE A 153 -9.27 1.84 2.35
C PHE A 153 -7.78 1.56 2.58
N LEU A 154 -7.30 1.72 3.83
CA LEU A 154 -5.92 1.44 4.20
C LEU A 154 -5.59 -0.06 4.05
N ASP A 155 -6.49 -0.94 4.47
CA ASP A 155 -6.36 -2.39 4.37
C ASP A 155 -6.27 -2.86 2.91
N THR A 156 -7.14 -2.33 2.04
CA THR A 156 -7.20 -2.68 0.61
C THR A 156 -5.87 -2.47 -0.10
N PHE A 157 -5.15 -1.39 0.23
CA PHE A 157 -3.87 -1.06 -0.42
C PHE A 157 -2.63 -1.33 0.46
N GLN A 158 -2.82 -1.78 1.70
CA GLN A 158 -1.76 -1.92 2.73
C GLN A 158 -0.86 -0.69 2.87
N ILE A 159 -1.48 0.49 2.87
CA ILE A 159 -0.79 1.78 2.99
C ILE A 159 -0.82 2.28 4.44
N SER A 160 0.19 3.06 4.82
CA SER A 160 0.22 3.68 6.14
C SER A 160 -0.74 4.88 6.24
N PRO A 161 -1.30 5.16 7.43
CA PRO A 161 -2.10 6.37 7.66
C PRO A 161 -1.34 7.66 7.28
N THR A 162 -0.02 7.69 7.50
CA THR A 162 0.83 8.84 7.16
C THR A 162 0.86 9.10 5.65
N LYS A 163 1.01 8.06 4.82
CA LYS A 163 0.97 8.20 3.35
C LYS A 163 -0.34 8.83 2.91
N LEU A 164 -1.45 8.40 3.52
CA LEU A 164 -2.77 8.94 3.25
C LEU A 164 -2.91 10.41 3.66
N THR A 165 -2.44 10.78 4.86
CA THR A 165 -2.46 12.18 5.35
C THR A 165 -1.68 13.11 4.41
N THR A 166 -0.51 12.70 3.93
CA THR A 166 0.27 13.49 2.97
C THR A 166 -0.50 13.74 1.66
N ILE A 167 -1.16 12.72 1.13
CA ILE A 167 -1.95 12.84 -0.10
C ILE A 167 -3.14 13.79 0.11
N ILE A 168 -3.84 13.66 1.24
CA ILE A 168 -4.96 14.54 1.60
C ILE A 168 -4.50 15.99 1.73
N ALA A 169 -3.37 16.25 2.40
CA ALA A 169 -2.85 17.60 2.56
C ALA A 169 -2.56 18.27 1.21
N ARG A 170 -1.92 17.55 0.28
CA ARG A 170 -1.67 18.06 -1.08
C ARG A 170 -2.96 18.32 -1.84
N LYS A 171 -3.93 17.41 -1.74
CA LYS A 171 -5.23 17.58 -2.40
C LYS A 171 -6.03 18.76 -1.82
N LYS A 172 -5.91 19.05 -0.51
CA LYS A 172 -6.48 20.26 0.11
C LYS A 172 -5.85 21.55 -0.41
N ASN A 173 -4.57 21.51 -0.79
CA ASN A 173 -3.87 22.66 -1.36
C ASN A 173 -4.18 22.87 -2.86
N GLY A 174 -5.14 22.14 -3.43
CA GLY A 174 -5.52 22.24 -4.85
C GLY A 174 -4.66 21.39 -5.79
N GLU A 175 -3.81 20.49 -5.29
CA GLU A 175 -3.09 19.57 -6.15
C GLU A 175 -3.97 18.37 -6.55
N HIS A 176 -4.26 18.25 -7.84
CA HIS A 176 -5.09 17.16 -8.38
C HIS A 176 -4.27 16.04 -9.04
N THR A 177 -2.98 16.29 -9.31
CA THR A 177 -2.05 15.32 -9.92
C THR A 177 -0.64 15.55 -9.37
N PHE A 178 0.09 14.47 -9.06
CA PHE A 178 1.52 14.52 -8.76
C PHE A 178 2.30 14.70 -10.07
N ARG A 179 2.63 15.95 -10.41
CA ARG A 179 3.54 16.24 -11.52
C ARG A 179 4.98 15.93 -11.10
N GLU A 180 5.73 15.29 -11.98
CA GLU A 180 7.16 15.10 -11.79
C GLU A 180 7.82 16.47 -12.03
N GLN A 181 8.36 17.08 -10.97
CA GLN A 181 9.22 18.24 -11.16
C GLN A 181 10.54 17.69 -11.70
N LEU A 182 10.71 17.75 -13.03
CA LEU A 182 12.03 17.69 -13.64
C LEU A 182 12.78 18.88 -13.04
N THR A 183 13.65 18.62 -12.06
CA THR A 183 14.53 19.65 -11.54
C THR A 183 15.46 20.02 -12.68
N SER A 184 15.16 21.10 -13.40
CA SER A 184 16.14 21.81 -14.21
C SER A 184 17.26 22.22 -13.25
N ARG A 185 18.32 21.42 -13.19
CA ARG A 185 19.58 21.86 -12.63
C ARG A 185 20.05 22.97 -13.56
N ASN A 186 19.74 24.21 -13.22
CA ASN A 186 20.44 25.36 -13.77
C ASN A 186 21.91 25.19 -13.35
N ASN A 187 22.74 24.69 -14.25
CA ASN A 187 24.18 24.88 -14.16
C ASN A 187 24.40 26.39 -14.34
N LYS A 188 24.78 27.06 -13.27
CA LYS A 188 25.41 28.37 -13.31
C LYS A 188 26.85 28.20 -12.85
#